data_AF-A0A955LWU7-F1
#
_entry.id   AF-A0A955LWU7-F1
#
_cell.length_a   1.000
_cell.length_b   1.000
_cell.length_c   1.000
_cell.angle_alpha   90.00
_cell.angle_beta   90.00
_cell.angle_gamma   90.00
#
_symmetry.space_group_name_H-M   'P 1'
#
loop_
_entity.id
_entity.type
_entity.pdbx_description
1 polymer ?
#
loop_
_entity_poly.entity_id
_entity_poly.type
_entity_poly.pdbx_seq_one_letter_code
_entity_poly.pdbx_strand_id
1 'polypeptide(L)'
;MSKPKYFKEPQLAENAKKTLVSRCSLTDEKGVPIETAGEIYLRVASHMAKAEVNWGDEKDVEKSREKFFTAMRENRLIVTRSTLYEAGNPTASNQLSPCFVIPVEDSIQSIFENLGKAALVQKNFGGTGFNFSRIRPHGDKVRGVPSAASGPVDFLQAFSAALSKVIQGAKRHGGNMGILNVDHPDILDFIRVKDQDQTIKN
;
A
#
# COMPACT_ATOMS: atom_id res chain seq x y z
N MET A 1 -23.62 -6.76 -11.41
CA MET A 1 -23.55 -5.92 -12.63
C MET A 1 -23.90 -6.78 -13.84
N SER A 2 -24.74 -6.31 -14.76
CA SER A 2 -24.96 -7.03 -16.01
C SER A 2 -23.68 -6.99 -16.85
N LYS A 3 -23.33 -8.11 -17.50
CA LYS A 3 -22.12 -8.19 -18.33
C LYS A 3 -22.36 -7.44 -19.65
N PRO A 4 -21.51 -6.49 -20.04
CA PRO A 4 -21.65 -5.78 -21.30
C PRO A 4 -21.37 -6.70 -22.49
N LYS A 5 -21.83 -6.31 -23.69
CA LYS A 5 -21.68 -7.13 -24.92
C LYS A 5 -20.23 -7.47 -25.26
N TYR A 6 -19.28 -6.59 -24.90
CA TYR A 6 -17.85 -6.80 -25.12
C TYR A 6 -17.16 -7.65 -24.05
N PHE A 7 -17.89 -8.11 -23.02
CA PHE A 7 -17.34 -8.92 -21.95
C PHE A 7 -16.84 -10.27 -22.48
N LYS A 8 -15.57 -10.56 -22.21
CA LYS A 8 -14.92 -11.84 -22.48
C LYS A 8 -13.92 -12.12 -21.37
N GLU A 9 -13.85 -13.36 -20.90
CA GLU A 9 -12.83 -13.76 -19.93
C GLU A 9 -11.43 -13.56 -20.52
N PRO A 10 -10.46 -13.08 -19.72
CA PRO A 10 -9.08 -12.95 -20.16
C PRO A 10 -8.42 -14.34 -20.31
N GLN A 11 -7.55 -14.47 -21.31
CA GLN A 11 -6.72 -15.65 -21.48
C GLN A 11 -5.50 -15.53 -20.57
N LEU A 12 -5.60 -16.08 -19.37
CA LEU A 12 -4.54 -16.11 -18.37
C LEU A 12 -4.07 -17.54 -18.14
N ALA A 13 -2.79 -17.70 -17.80
CA ALA A 13 -2.28 -18.96 -17.29
C ALA A 13 -3.01 -19.36 -16.00
N GLU A 14 -3.15 -20.65 -15.75
CA GLU A 14 -3.95 -21.18 -14.64
C GLU A 14 -3.48 -20.67 -13.26
N ASN A 15 -2.17 -20.57 -13.07
CA ASN A 15 -1.56 -20.00 -11.86
C ASN A 15 -1.89 -18.50 -11.68
N ALA A 16 -1.87 -17.72 -12.77
CA ALA A 16 -2.21 -16.31 -12.76
C ALA A 16 -3.69 -16.11 -12.42
N LYS A 17 -4.58 -16.91 -13.03
CA LYS A 17 -6.02 -16.89 -12.74
C LYS A 17 -6.31 -17.21 -11.27
N LYS A 18 -5.72 -18.29 -10.75
CA LYS A 18 -5.83 -18.66 -9.32
C LYS A 18 -5.33 -17.55 -8.39
N THR A 19 -4.19 -16.95 -8.71
CA THR A 19 -3.60 -15.87 -7.89
C THR A 19 -4.45 -14.61 -7.91
N LEU A 20 -4.96 -14.21 -9.07
CA LEU A 20 -5.83 -13.05 -9.21
C LEU A 20 -7.12 -13.22 -8.41
N VAL A 21 -7.83 -14.33 -8.63
CA VAL A 21 -9.14 -14.58 -7.98
C VAL A 21 -8.98 -14.72 -6.46
N SER A 22 -8.04 -15.55 -5.99
CA SER A 22 -7.86 -15.77 -4.54
C SER A 22 -7.46 -14.52 -3.75
N ARG A 23 -6.87 -13.53 -4.41
CA ARG A 23 -6.31 -12.33 -3.78
C ARG A 23 -7.11 -11.06 -4.03
N CYS A 24 -7.88 -10.97 -5.10
CA CYS A 24 -8.51 -9.72 -5.55
C CYS A 24 -10.02 -9.83 -5.81
N SER A 25 -10.58 -11.04 -5.81
CA SER A 25 -12.03 -11.21 -5.89
C SER A 25 -12.71 -10.63 -4.66
N LEU A 26 -13.89 -10.06 -4.85
CA LEU A 26 -14.87 -9.92 -3.77
C LEU A 26 -15.17 -11.30 -3.17
N THR A 27 -15.53 -11.32 -1.89
CA THR A 27 -15.87 -12.55 -1.19
C THR A 27 -17.26 -12.45 -0.58
N ASP A 28 -17.93 -13.60 -0.46
CA ASP A 28 -19.14 -13.72 0.35
C ASP A 28 -18.83 -13.64 1.86
N GLU A 29 -19.87 -13.79 2.69
CA GLU A 29 -19.76 -13.78 4.16
C GLU A 29 -18.88 -14.91 4.72
N LYS A 30 -18.69 -15.98 3.94
CA LYS A 30 -17.84 -17.13 4.30
C LYS A 30 -16.41 -16.96 3.78
N GLY A 31 -16.10 -15.85 3.11
CA GLY A 31 -14.78 -15.57 2.54
C GLY A 31 -14.50 -16.27 1.21
N VAL A 32 -15.52 -16.84 0.56
CA VAL A 32 -15.39 -17.53 -0.73
C VAL A 32 -15.37 -16.50 -1.87
N PRO A 33 -14.38 -16.54 -2.78
CA PRO A 33 -14.36 -15.69 -3.97
C PRO A 33 -15.62 -15.84 -4.83
N ILE A 34 -16.25 -14.72 -5.18
CA ILE A 34 -17.50 -14.69 -5.98
C ILE A 34 -17.31 -14.11 -7.40
N GLU A 35 -16.09 -13.72 -7.77
CA GLU A 35 -15.78 -13.14 -9.08
C GLU A 35 -14.82 -14.01 -9.90
N THR A 36 -15.05 -14.05 -11.21
CA THR A 36 -14.06 -14.50 -12.19
C THR A 36 -12.98 -13.44 -12.44
N ALA A 37 -11.91 -13.81 -13.15
CA ALA A 37 -10.87 -12.87 -13.57
C ALA A 37 -11.45 -11.72 -14.42
N GLY A 38 -12.33 -12.04 -15.37
CA GLY A 38 -13.04 -11.04 -16.18
C GLY A 38 -13.94 -10.14 -15.33
N GLU A 39 -14.64 -10.68 -14.35
CA GLU A 39 -15.52 -9.90 -13.45
C GLU A 39 -14.72 -8.92 -12.58
N ILE A 40 -13.56 -9.34 -12.05
CA ILE A 40 -12.62 -8.46 -11.34
C ILE A 40 -12.20 -7.30 -12.25
N TYR A 41 -11.74 -7.58 -13.47
CA TYR A 41 -11.33 -6.54 -14.41
C TYR A 41 -12.49 -5.62 -14.81
N LEU A 42 -13.70 -6.14 -14.98
CA LEU A 42 -14.87 -5.33 -15.30
C LEU A 42 -15.22 -4.40 -14.14
N ARG A 43 -15.20 -4.89 -12.89
CA ARG A 43 -15.43 -4.06 -11.70
C ARG A 43 -14.41 -2.93 -11.62
N VAL A 44 -13.13 -3.24 -11.77
CA VAL A 44 -12.04 -2.27 -11.72
C VAL A 44 -12.17 -1.24 -12.84
N ALA A 45 -12.39 -1.67 -14.09
CA ALA A 45 -12.59 -0.78 -15.23
C ALA A 45 -13.80 0.14 -15.04
N SER A 46 -14.90 -0.41 -14.51
CA SER A 46 -16.11 0.36 -14.20
C SER A 46 -15.85 1.42 -13.16
N HIS A 47 -15.08 1.11 -12.11
CA HIS A 47 -14.74 2.06 -11.07
C HIS A 47 -13.83 3.18 -11.60
N MET A 48 -12.79 2.83 -12.36
CA MET A 48 -11.86 3.81 -12.96
C MET A 48 -12.55 4.76 -13.93
N ALA A 49 -13.46 4.25 -14.76
CA ALA A 49 -14.16 5.04 -15.76
C ALA A 49 -15.12 6.10 -15.18
N LYS A 50 -15.54 5.97 -13.90
CA LYS A 50 -16.41 6.96 -13.25
C LYS A 50 -15.82 8.37 -13.23
N ALA A 51 -14.49 8.48 -13.26
CA ALA A 51 -13.81 9.77 -13.29
C ALA A 51 -14.15 10.62 -14.53
N GLU A 52 -14.57 9.99 -15.64
CA GLU A 52 -14.93 10.67 -16.89
C GLU A 52 -16.20 11.52 -16.76
N VAL A 53 -17.05 11.28 -15.76
CA VAL A 53 -18.23 12.12 -15.47
C VAL A 53 -17.83 13.60 -15.26
N ASN A 54 -16.58 13.85 -14.86
CA ASN A 54 -16.07 15.21 -14.69
C ASN A 54 -15.77 15.94 -16.03
N TRP A 55 -15.73 15.22 -17.15
CA TRP A 55 -15.24 15.72 -18.44
C TRP A 55 -16.13 15.37 -19.64
N GLY A 56 -17.11 14.49 -19.48
CA GLY A 56 -17.97 14.00 -20.55
C GLY A 56 -19.31 13.46 -20.06
N ASP A 57 -20.01 12.76 -20.94
CA ASP A 57 -21.33 12.18 -20.65
C ASP A 57 -21.25 10.67 -20.30
N GLU A 58 -22.41 10.04 -20.13
CA GLU A 58 -22.50 8.60 -19.84
C GLU A 58 -21.88 7.72 -20.93
N LYS A 59 -21.89 8.17 -22.20
CA LYS A 59 -21.26 7.44 -23.31
C LYS A 59 -19.74 7.48 -23.20
N ASP A 60 -19.18 8.59 -22.73
CA ASP A 60 -17.73 8.70 -22.49
C ASP A 60 -17.28 7.79 -21.35
N VAL A 61 -18.05 7.73 -20.26
CA VAL A 61 -17.82 6.78 -19.16
C VAL A 61 -17.85 5.34 -19.68
N GLU A 62 -18.85 4.98 -20.47
CA GLU A 62 -18.98 3.63 -21.04
C GLU A 62 -17.82 3.30 -21.98
N LYS A 63 -17.42 4.25 -22.83
CA LYS A 63 -16.30 4.10 -23.75
C LYS A 63 -14.98 3.92 -23.01
N SER A 64 -14.73 4.68 -21.95
CA SER A 64 -13.53 4.51 -21.12
C SER A 64 -13.56 3.19 -20.35
N ARG A 65 -14.73 2.76 -19.86
CA ARG A 65 -14.91 1.44 -19.23
C ARG A 65 -14.52 0.32 -20.18
N GLU A 66 -15.00 0.34 -21.42
CA GLU A 66 -14.66 -0.65 -22.44
C GLU A 66 -13.15 -0.64 -22.74
N LYS A 67 -12.55 0.54 -22.88
CA LYS A 67 -11.10 0.68 -23.13
C LYS A 67 -10.26 0.09 -21.99
N PHE A 68 -10.55 0.43 -20.74
CA PHE A 68 -9.81 -0.10 -19.59
C PHE A 68 -9.97 -1.61 -19.47
N PHE A 69 -11.20 -2.11 -19.58
CA PHE A 69 -11.47 -3.55 -19.52
C PHE A 69 -10.71 -4.31 -20.62
N THR A 70 -10.79 -3.82 -21.86
CA THR A 70 -10.13 -4.43 -23.01
C THR A 70 -8.61 -4.41 -22.86
N ALA A 71 -8.04 -3.30 -22.38
CA ALA A 71 -6.60 -3.19 -22.13
C ALA A 71 -6.10 -4.16 -21.05
N MET A 72 -6.84 -4.31 -19.94
CA MET A 72 -6.48 -5.26 -18.89
C MET A 72 -6.63 -6.71 -19.37
N ARG A 73 -7.73 -7.02 -20.05
CA ARG A 73 -8.01 -8.36 -20.60
C ARG A 73 -6.92 -8.84 -21.56
N GLU A 74 -6.39 -7.92 -22.37
CA GLU A 74 -5.35 -8.20 -23.37
C GLU A 74 -3.92 -8.05 -22.81
N ASN A 75 -3.77 -7.91 -21.48
CA ASN A 75 -2.49 -7.70 -20.81
C ASN A 75 -1.70 -6.48 -21.31
N ARG A 76 -2.38 -5.51 -21.93
CA ARG A 76 -1.80 -4.21 -22.35
C ARG A 76 -1.77 -3.20 -21.20
N LEU A 77 -2.52 -3.46 -20.14
CA LEU A 77 -2.53 -2.67 -18.92
C LEU A 77 -2.56 -3.62 -17.71
N ILE A 78 -1.66 -3.40 -16.76
CA ILE A 78 -1.67 -4.08 -15.47
C ILE A 78 -1.75 -3.00 -14.41
N VAL A 79 -2.78 -3.07 -13.56
CA VAL A 79 -2.93 -2.18 -12.41
C VAL A 79 -2.41 -2.88 -11.16
N THR A 80 -2.12 -2.10 -10.13
CA THR A 80 -1.58 -2.63 -8.88
C THR A 80 -2.61 -3.50 -8.16
N ARG A 81 -2.13 -4.38 -7.28
CA ARG A 81 -3.00 -5.21 -6.45
C ARG A 81 -3.97 -4.40 -5.59
N SER A 82 -3.53 -3.24 -5.07
CA SER A 82 -4.41 -2.34 -4.31
C SER A 82 -5.61 -1.92 -5.15
N THR A 83 -5.37 -1.48 -6.40
CA THR A 83 -6.45 -1.14 -7.32
C THR A 83 -7.35 -2.32 -7.65
N LEU A 84 -6.79 -3.52 -7.89
CA LEU A 84 -7.59 -4.72 -8.18
C LEU A 84 -8.54 -5.10 -7.03
N TYR A 85 -8.09 -4.95 -5.78
CA TYR A 85 -8.87 -5.31 -4.60
C TYR A 85 -9.85 -4.21 -4.15
N GLU A 86 -9.41 -2.95 -4.16
CA GLU A 86 -10.16 -1.81 -3.60
C GLU A 86 -11.18 -1.24 -4.58
N ALA A 87 -10.86 -1.18 -5.88
CA ALA A 87 -11.69 -0.48 -6.84
C ALA A 87 -13.08 -1.13 -6.98
N GLY A 88 -14.12 -0.38 -6.59
CA GLY A 88 -15.51 -0.84 -6.69
C GLY A 88 -15.86 -1.92 -5.67
N ASN A 89 -15.05 -2.12 -4.64
CA ASN A 89 -15.35 -3.02 -3.53
C ASN A 89 -16.13 -2.27 -2.43
N PRO A 90 -17.40 -2.63 -2.16
CA PRO A 90 -18.24 -1.92 -1.20
C PRO A 90 -17.76 -2.00 0.26
N THR A 91 -16.94 -3.00 0.60
CA THR A 91 -16.44 -3.20 1.97
C THR A 91 -15.03 -2.66 2.18
N ALA A 92 -14.42 -2.12 1.12
CA ALA A 92 -13.05 -1.63 1.13
C ALA A 92 -12.97 -0.12 1.37
N SER A 93 -11.75 0.37 1.60
CA SER A 93 -11.47 1.78 1.88
C SER A 93 -11.53 2.69 0.65
N ASN A 94 -11.51 2.11 -0.55
CA ASN A 94 -11.31 2.78 -1.84
C ASN A 94 -9.94 3.47 -1.98
N GLN A 95 -8.94 3.06 -1.19
CA GLN A 95 -7.57 3.56 -1.33
C GLN A 95 -6.85 2.82 -2.47
N LEU A 96 -6.84 3.41 -3.66
CA LEU A 96 -6.25 2.76 -4.84
C LEU A 96 -4.71 2.84 -4.87
N SER A 97 -4.13 3.82 -4.19
CA SER A 97 -2.68 4.09 -4.19
C SER A 97 -1.91 3.12 -3.29
N PRO A 98 -0.83 2.48 -3.79
CA PRO A 98 -0.05 1.54 -2.99
C PRO A 98 1.15 2.16 -2.26
N CYS A 99 1.63 3.35 -2.64
CA CYS A 99 2.90 3.89 -2.17
C CYS A 99 2.71 5.24 -1.48
N PHE A 100 3.22 5.38 -0.26
CA PHE A 100 3.14 6.60 0.53
C PHE A 100 4.49 6.94 1.14
N VAL A 101 4.82 8.23 1.18
CA VAL A 101 5.97 8.76 1.91
C VAL A 101 5.42 9.62 3.04
N ILE A 102 5.83 9.34 4.27
CA ILE A 102 5.36 10.05 5.47
C ILE A 102 6.59 10.72 6.11
N PRO A 103 6.59 12.06 6.24
CA PRO A 103 7.71 12.76 6.85
C PRO A 103 7.81 12.45 8.34
N VAL A 104 9.03 12.40 8.86
CA VAL A 104 9.30 12.25 10.29
C VAL A 104 10.20 13.42 10.71
N GLU A 105 9.68 14.29 11.57
CA GLU A 105 10.43 15.46 12.07
C GLU A 105 11.07 15.16 13.43
N ASP A 106 12.03 15.99 13.83
CA ASP A 106 12.74 15.88 15.11
C ASP A 106 11.90 16.32 16.32
N SER A 107 10.75 15.68 16.52
CA SER A 107 9.91 15.87 17.70
C SER A 107 9.11 14.61 18.01
N ILE A 108 8.95 14.33 19.31
CA ILE A 108 8.14 13.18 19.79
C ILE A 108 6.73 13.23 19.21
N GLN A 109 6.13 14.42 19.16
CA GLN A 109 4.80 14.60 18.57
C GLN A 109 4.78 14.15 17.09
N SER A 110 5.69 14.64 16.26
CA SER A 110 5.75 14.26 14.84
C SER A 110 6.01 12.78 14.66
N ILE A 111 6.94 12.21 15.43
CA ILE A 111 7.31 10.79 15.35
C ILE A 111 6.08 9.90 15.59
N PHE A 112 5.35 10.10 16.69
CA PHE A 112 4.23 9.22 17.04
C PHE A 112 2.94 9.51 16.25
N GLU A 113 2.68 10.77 15.87
CA GLU A 113 1.58 11.09 14.96
C GLU A 113 1.77 10.43 13.58
N ASN A 114 2.99 10.48 13.03
CA ASN A 114 3.28 9.90 11.73
C ASN A 114 3.35 8.37 11.77
N LEU A 115 3.74 7.77 12.91
CA LEU A 115 3.57 6.33 13.15
C LEU A 115 2.09 5.93 13.10
N GLY A 116 1.21 6.69 13.74
CA GLY A 116 -0.24 6.46 13.70
C GLY A 116 -0.81 6.56 12.28
N LYS A 117 -0.40 7.58 11.51
CA LYS A 117 -0.77 7.72 10.09
C LYS A 117 -0.29 6.52 9.26
N ALA A 118 0.94 6.06 9.49
CA ALA A 118 1.47 4.89 8.81
C ALA A 118 0.64 3.63 9.05
N ALA A 119 0.22 3.40 10.29
CA ALA A 119 -0.66 2.28 10.63
C ALA A 119 -1.99 2.32 9.88
N LEU A 120 -2.60 3.51 9.74
CA LEU A 120 -3.83 3.70 8.96
C LEU A 120 -3.61 3.43 7.46
N VAL A 121 -2.51 3.91 6.90
CA VAL A 121 -2.15 3.65 5.50
C VAL A 121 -1.97 2.15 5.26
N GLN A 122 -1.26 1.46 6.16
CA GLN A 122 -1.02 0.02 6.03
C GLN A 122 -2.29 -0.81 6.17
N LYS A 123 -3.18 -0.45 7.10
CA LYS A 123 -4.51 -1.07 7.23
C LYS A 123 -5.26 -1.12 5.89
N ASN A 124 -5.08 -0.09 5.07
CA ASN A 124 -5.73 0.09 3.76
C ASN A 124 -4.83 -0.31 2.57
N PHE A 125 -4.01 -1.36 2.72
CA PHE A 125 -3.13 -1.92 1.68
C PHE A 125 -2.03 -1.00 1.13
N GLY A 126 -1.75 0.14 1.78
CA GLY A 126 -0.64 1.01 1.43
C GLY A 126 0.70 0.50 1.99
N GLY A 127 1.78 0.73 1.26
CA GLY A 127 3.15 0.66 1.74
C GLY A 127 3.66 2.05 2.13
N THR A 128 4.54 2.10 3.12
CA THR A 128 4.98 3.36 3.75
C THR A 128 6.49 3.52 3.71
N GLY A 129 6.95 4.70 3.32
CA GLY A 129 8.35 5.10 3.34
C GLY A 129 8.58 6.27 4.29
N PHE A 130 9.72 6.24 4.97
CA PHE A 130 10.12 7.23 5.96
C PHE A 130 11.59 7.61 5.72
N ASN A 131 11.91 8.89 5.85
CA ASN A 131 13.29 9.35 5.97
C ASN A 131 13.50 9.86 7.39
N PHE A 132 14.36 9.17 8.15
CA PHE A 132 14.64 9.45 9.56
C PHE A 132 15.77 10.48 9.76
N SER A 133 16.38 11.00 8.68
CA SER A 133 17.57 11.87 8.74
C SER A 133 17.36 13.21 9.40
N ARG A 134 16.11 13.61 9.66
CA ARG A 134 15.81 14.83 10.41
C ARG A 134 15.91 14.63 11.92
N ILE A 135 15.76 13.40 12.40
CA ILE A 135 15.90 13.09 13.82
C ILE A 135 17.36 13.28 14.21
N ARG A 136 17.60 14.00 15.30
CA ARG A 136 18.95 14.22 15.83
C ARG A 136 19.65 12.90 16.19
N PRO A 137 21.00 12.84 16.15
CA PRO A 137 21.72 11.59 16.38
C PRO A 137 21.59 11.09 17.83
N HIS A 138 21.90 9.81 18.01
CA HIS A 138 21.96 9.17 19.32
C HIS A 138 22.94 9.92 20.24
N GLY A 139 22.53 10.11 21.49
CA GLY A 139 23.34 10.83 22.48
C GLY A 139 23.34 12.36 22.30
N ASP A 140 22.58 12.93 21.37
CA ASP A 140 22.44 14.38 21.28
C ASP A 140 21.63 14.95 22.48
N LYS A 141 21.76 16.26 22.68
CA LYS A 141 21.15 17.00 23.77
C LYS A 141 19.64 17.15 23.58
N VAL A 142 18.87 16.95 24.65
CA VAL A 142 17.42 17.20 24.67
C VAL A 142 17.08 18.16 25.81
N ARG A 143 16.53 19.34 25.47
CA ARG A 143 16.10 20.37 26.44
C ARG A 143 17.12 20.70 27.54
N GLY A 144 18.41 20.67 27.23
CA GLY A 144 19.44 20.92 28.26
C GLY A 144 20.18 19.68 28.73
N VAL A 145 19.55 18.50 28.65
CA VAL A 145 20.10 17.24 29.16
C VAL A 145 21.05 16.64 28.11
N PRO A 146 22.36 16.50 28.40
CA PRO A 146 23.31 15.87 27.49
C PRO A 146 23.04 14.36 27.40
N SER A 147 23.40 13.73 26.27
CA SER A 147 23.32 12.27 26.09
C SER A 147 21.92 11.69 26.25
N ALA A 148 20.88 12.41 25.82
CA ALA A 148 19.49 12.07 26.09
C ALA A 148 18.72 11.57 24.85
N ALA A 149 19.16 11.89 23.64
CA ALA A 149 18.47 11.48 22.42
C ALA A 149 18.68 10.00 22.11
N SER A 150 17.61 9.29 21.76
CA SER A 150 17.65 7.90 21.29
C SER A 150 18.23 7.75 19.88
N GLY A 151 18.08 8.76 19.02
CA GLY A 151 18.51 8.71 17.63
C GLY A 151 17.51 8.04 16.68
N PRO A 152 17.73 8.15 15.35
CA PRO A 152 16.84 7.62 14.32
C PRO A 152 16.72 6.10 14.30
N VAL A 153 17.77 5.36 14.66
CA VAL A 153 17.78 3.89 14.61
C VAL A 153 16.81 3.29 15.63
N ASP A 154 16.78 3.82 16.85
CA ASP A 154 15.85 3.40 17.90
C ASP A 154 14.39 3.65 17.48
N PHE A 155 14.10 4.82 16.88
CA PHE A 155 12.76 5.11 16.38
C PHE A 155 12.38 4.25 15.18
N LEU A 156 13.33 3.92 14.30
CA LEU A 156 13.10 2.98 13.20
C LEU A 156 12.72 1.59 13.74
N GLN A 157 13.39 1.10 14.79
CA GLN A 157 13.04 -0.15 15.45
C GLN A 157 11.63 -0.09 16.05
N ALA A 158 11.26 1.02 16.71
CA ALA A 158 9.91 1.23 17.23
C ALA A 158 8.84 1.22 16.11
N PHE A 159 9.11 1.87 14.98
CA PHE A 159 8.24 1.83 13.79
C PHE A 159 8.09 0.41 13.26
N SER A 160 9.20 -0.32 13.10
CA SER A 160 9.18 -1.71 12.65
C SER A 160 8.33 -2.59 13.57
N ALA A 161 8.57 -2.49 14.89
CA ALA A 161 7.84 -3.27 15.88
C ALA A 161 6.34 -2.98 15.85
N ALA A 162 5.94 -1.70 15.83
CA ALA A 162 4.54 -1.29 15.81
C ALA A 162 3.84 -1.71 14.49
N LEU A 163 4.44 -1.41 13.34
CA LEU A 163 3.84 -1.69 12.04
C LEU A 163 3.80 -3.19 11.71
N SER A 164 4.70 -3.99 12.30
CA SER A 164 4.61 -5.46 12.21
C SER A 164 3.33 -6.05 12.81
N LYS A 165 2.63 -5.30 13.66
CA LYS A 165 1.34 -5.71 14.25
C LYS A 165 0.13 -5.28 13.42
N VAL A 166 0.34 -4.47 12.38
CA VAL A 166 -0.72 -4.01 11.49
C VAL A 166 -0.83 -4.97 10.31
N ILE A 167 -1.89 -5.79 10.31
CA ILE A 167 -2.18 -6.73 9.23
C ILE A 167 -3.12 -6.06 8.22
N GLN A 168 -2.78 -6.17 6.93
CA GLN A 168 -3.61 -5.72 5.81
C GLN A 168 -4.70 -6.77 5.55
N GLY A 169 -5.89 -6.54 6.09
CA GLY A 169 -6.98 -7.52 6.08
C GLY A 169 -6.56 -8.83 6.78
N ALA A 170 -6.85 -9.98 6.17
CA ALA A 170 -6.49 -11.30 6.71
C ALA A 170 -5.22 -11.93 6.09
N LYS A 171 -4.48 -11.22 5.20
CA LYS A 171 -3.58 -11.90 4.24
C LYS A 171 -2.17 -11.33 4.07
N ARG A 172 -1.78 -10.13 4.58
CA ARG A 172 -0.42 -9.58 4.35
C ARG A 172 0.03 -8.60 5.42
N HIS A 173 1.34 -8.51 5.68
CA HIS A 173 1.97 -7.42 6.43
C HIS A 173 2.30 -6.25 5.50
N GLY A 174 2.23 -5.02 6.02
CA GLY A 174 2.61 -3.83 5.27
C GLY A 174 4.10 -3.80 4.93
N GLY A 175 4.43 -3.29 3.74
CA GLY A 175 5.81 -3.03 3.35
C GLY A 175 6.28 -1.68 3.87
N ASN A 176 7.48 -1.63 4.43
CA ASN A 176 8.09 -0.41 4.96
C ASN A 176 9.42 -0.11 4.26
N MET A 177 9.69 1.16 4.02
CA MET A 177 11.00 1.68 3.62
C MET A 177 11.50 2.65 4.70
N GLY A 178 12.68 2.39 5.25
CA GLY A 178 13.39 3.32 6.13
C GLY A 178 14.62 3.85 5.41
N ILE A 179 14.81 5.16 5.41
CA ILE A 179 15.96 5.85 4.81
C ILE A 179 16.68 6.63 5.90
N LEU A 180 18.01 6.59 5.86
CA LEU A 180 18.90 7.50 6.56
C LEU A 180 19.95 8.02 5.56
N ASN A 181 20.20 9.32 5.56
CA ASN A 181 21.17 9.95 4.67
C ASN A 181 22.59 9.53 5.07
N VAL A 182 23.48 9.43 4.07
CA VAL A 182 24.84 8.92 4.24
C VAL A 182 25.72 9.78 5.15
N ASP A 183 25.39 11.07 5.29
CA ASP A 183 26.08 12.06 6.11
C ASP A 183 25.54 12.14 7.54
N HIS A 184 24.49 11.38 7.87
CA HIS A 184 23.95 11.34 9.22
C HIS A 184 24.96 10.67 10.19
N PRO A 185 25.20 11.22 11.39
CA PRO A 185 26.19 10.65 12.32
C PRO A 185 25.97 9.16 12.65
N ASP A 186 24.71 8.73 12.72
CA ASP A 186 24.33 7.34 13.03
C ASP A 186 24.25 6.42 11.80
N ILE A 187 24.84 6.80 10.66
CA ILE A 187 24.77 6.02 9.42
C ILE A 187 25.36 4.61 9.55
N LEU A 188 26.44 4.45 10.31
CA LEU A 188 27.08 3.14 10.50
C LEU A 188 26.18 2.19 11.29
N ASP A 189 25.46 2.70 12.27
CA ASP A 189 24.49 1.92 13.05
C ASP A 189 23.28 1.55 12.20
N PHE A 190 22.79 2.48 11.37
CA PHE A 190 21.72 2.21 10.41
C PHE A 190 22.09 1.11 9.40
N ILE A 191 23.31 1.13 8.84
CA ILE A 191 23.79 0.10 7.92
C ILE A 191 23.75 -1.29 8.55
N ARG A 192 24.10 -1.39 9.85
CA ARG A 192 24.19 -2.64 10.60
C ARG A 192 22.88 -3.09 11.23
N VAL A 193 21.80 -2.30 11.12
CA VAL A 193 20.55 -2.53 11.86
C VAL A 193 19.87 -3.88 11.55
N LYS A 194 20.23 -4.53 10.44
CA LYS A 194 19.72 -5.84 10.03
C LYS A 194 20.73 -6.99 10.18
N ASP A 195 21.93 -6.73 10.70
CA ASP A 195 23.01 -7.74 10.75
C ASP A 195 22.78 -8.80 11.83
N GLN A 196 22.28 -8.41 13.01
CA GLN A 196 22.42 -9.25 14.20
C GLN A 196 21.13 -9.85 14.78
N ASP A 197 19.96 -9.22 14.64
CA ASP A 197 18.89 -9.49 15.62
C ASP A 197 17.55 -10.01 15.11
N GLN A 198 17.33 -10.18 13.79
CA GLN A 198 16.02 -10.55 13.21
C GLN A 198 14.79 -9.71 13.69
N THR A 199 15.00 -8.68 14.52
CA THR A 199 13.99 -7.81 15.10
C THR A 199 13.34 -6.93 14.03
N ILE A 200 14.11 -6.60 13.00
CA ILE A 200 13.63 -5.98 11.77
C ILE A 200 13.72 -7.03 10.65
N LYS A 201 12.56 -7.54 10.23
CA LYS A 201 12.45 -8.53 9.15
C LYS A 201 12.42 -7.85 7.78
N ASN A 202 12.81 -8.61 6.75
CA ASN A 202 12.63 -8.24 5.34
C ASN A 202 11.18 -8.44 4.89
#